data_AF-L8ETB5-F1
#
_entry.id   AF-L8ETB5-F1
#
_cell.length_a   1.000
_cell.length_b   1.000
_cell.length_c   1.000
_cell.angle_alpha   90.00
_cell.angle_beta   90.00
_cell.angle_gamma   90.00
#
_symmetry.space_group_name_H-M   'P 1'
#
loop_
_entity.id
_entity.type
_entity.pdbx_description
1 polymer ?
#
loop_
_entity_poly.entity_id
_entity_poly.type
_entity_poly.pdbx_seq_one_letter_code
_entity_poly.pdbx_strand_id
1 'polypeptide(L)'
;MTTPTTSAPATALLTVWREIRLSWLFIRVDRWTTIFPGTCFVAAAAVHARLSPREAAVTVVLGAVYFWLFIYEHTLANQLVGVEEDRHNKPFRPLVTGESTIRGARLRLVAVRIAFPVYGYCLGVLKWALMWQILSLLQHEYGWGRHWVGRNLYAGIGVIAQLAAAWEIVTVLTPDAWRWIWTLTITVTFLMSVQDLRDMHGDRVVRRSTMPLVFGELPTRGFLCAGFAVGPVFIHSFLMAPAGAHWWLVASDVLLCGLSLVLAARVWLLRGPEHDQRSYRLVEQWYTFALAASIYTLR
;
A
#
# COMPACT_ATOMS: atom_id res chain seq x y z
N MET A 1 18.22 -52.52 -14.63
CA MET A 1 18.16 -51.19 -15.29
C MET A 1 16.71 -50.73 -15.30
N THR A 2 16.33 -49.89 -14.35
CA THR A 2 15.03 -49.21 -14.32
C THR A 2 15.25 -47.82 -13.74
N THR A 3 15.42 -46.86 -14.63
CA THR A 3 15.39 -45.42 -14.33
C THR A 3 13.98 -45.02 -13.88
N PRO A 4 13.78 -44.38 -12.73
CA PRO A 4 12.50 -43.76 -12.42
C PRO A 4 12.42 -42.40 -13.11
N THR A 5 11.67 -42.37 -14.22
CA THR A 5 11.20 -41.16 -14.90
C THR A 5 10.06 -40.52 -14.10
N THR A 6 10.38 -39.82 -13.03
CA THR A 6 9.40 -39.02 -12.25
C THR A 6 10.03 -37.74 -11.67
N SER A 7 10.64 -36.88 -12.49
CA SER A 7 11.37 -35.71 -11.96
C SER A 7 11.04 -34.34 -12.57
N ALA A 8 10.56 -34.21 -13.80
CA ALA A 8 10.39 -32.89 -14.43
C ALA A 8 9.20 -32.05 -13.91
N PRO A 9 7.93 -32.53 -13.91
CA PRO A 9 6.77 -31.72 -13.50
C PRO A 9 6.75 -31.42 -11.99
N ALA A 10 7.23 -32.35 -11.16
CA ALA A 10 7.39 -32.13 -9.73
C ALA A 10 8.38 -31.00 -9.44
N THR A 11 9.49 -30.92 -10.20
CA THR A 11 10.50 -29.86 -10.05
C THR A 11 9.96 -28.49 -10.49
N ALA A 12 9.17 -28.43 -11.58
CA ALA A 12 8.56 -27.18 -12.04
C ALA A 12 7.54 -26.62 -11.02
N LEU A 13 6.67 -27.47 -10.48
CA LEU A 13 5.69 -27.08 -9.45
C LEU A 13 6.38 -26.59 -8.18
N LEU A 14 7.45 -27.26 -7.76
CA LEU A 14 8.25 -26.84 -6.61
C LEU A 14 8.90 -25.47 -6.85
N THR A 15 9.42 -25.22 -8.05
CA THR A 15 9.99 -23.92 -8.42
C THR A 15 8.92 -22.82 -8.42
N VAL A 16 7.76 -23.05 -9.03
CA VAL A 16 6.64 -22.07 -9.04
C VAL A 16 6.19 -21.77 -7.62
N TRP A 17 5.98 -22.79 -6.80
CA TRP A 17 5.61 -22.62 -5.40
C TRP A 17 6.65 -21.82 -4.61
N ARG A 18 7.94 -22.08 -4.86
CA ARG A 18 9.03 -21.34 -4.24
C ARG A 18 8.98 -19.85 -4.60
N GLU A 19 8.74 -19.50 -5.86
CA GLU A 19 8.63 -18.11 -6.29
C GLU A 19 7.39 -17.42 -5.70
N ILE A 20 6.25 -18.10 -5.65
CA ILE A 20 5.04 -17.59 -4.99
C ILE A 20 5.33 -17.33 -3.51
N ARG A 21 5.91 -18.30 -2.80
CA ARG A 21 6.27 -18.16 -1.39
C ARG A 21 7.25 -17.01 -1.17
N LEU A 22 8.28 -16.88 -2.00
CA LEU A 22 9.26 -15.81 -1.88
C LEU A 22 8.60 -14.45 -2.14
N SER A 23 7.80 -14.30 -3.19
CA SER A 23 7.07 -13.06 -3.44
C SER A 23 6.16 -12.68 -2.28
N TRP A 24 5.49 -13.65 -1.65
CA TRP A 24 4.73 -13.41 -0.43
C TRP A 24 5.60 -12.91 0.73
N LEU A 25 6.79 -13.49 0.93
CA LEU A 25 7.71 -13.03 1.98
C LEU A 25 8.18 -11.58 1.76
N PHE A 26 8.33 -11.15 0.51
CA PHE A 26 8.65 -9.76 0.18
C PHE A 26 7.51 -8.79 0.53
N ILE A 27 6.25 -9.18 0.30
CA ILE A 27 5.11 -8.26 0.35
C ILE A 27 4.23 -8.39 1.60
N ARG A 28 4.34 -9.47 2.38
CA ARG A 28 3.38 -9.84 3.45
C ARG A 28 3.17 -8.75 4.49
N VAL A 29 4.15 -7.87 4.69
CA VAL A 29 4.06 -6.77 5.64
C VAL A 29 3.25 -5.62 5.07
N ASP A 30 3.27 -5.38 3.76
CA ASP A 30 2.66 -4.22 3.12
C ASP A 30 1.30 -4.55 2.47
N ARG A 31 0.74 -5.73 2.76
CA ARG A 31 -0.56 -6.18 2.22
C ARG A 31 -1.74 -5.26 2.57
N TRP A 32 -1.67 -4.60 3.74
CA TRP A 32 -2.70 -3.69 4.24
C TRP A 32 -2.63 -2.29 3.63
N THR A 33 -1.54 -1.93 2.96
CA THR A 33 -1.43 -0.64 2.25
C THR A 33 -1.72 -0.78 0.75
N THR A 34 -1.63 -2.00 0.21
CA THR A 34 -1.68 -2.21 -1.24
C THR A 34 -2.73 -3.20 -1.69
N ILE A 35 -2.55 -4.48 -1.37
CA ILE A 35 -3.38 -5.57 -1.91
C ILE A 35 -4.82 -5.44 -1.45
N PHE A 36 -5.06 -5.41 -0.13
CA PHE A 36 -6.41 -5.32 0.41
C PHE A 36 -7.14 -4.03 0.02
N PRO A 37 -6.58 -2.83 0.21
CA PRO A 37 -7.26 -1.59 -0.16
C PRO A 37 -7.54 -1.49 -1.67
N GLY A 38 -6.57 -1.85 -2.52
CA GLY A 38 -6.77 -1.85 -3.97
C GLY A 38 -7.85 -2.84 -4.41
N THR A 39 -7.88 -4.03 -3.80
CA THR A 39 -8.90 -5.06 -4.07
C THR A 39 -10.28 -4.62 -3.59
N CYS A 40 -10.38 -3.95 -2.44
CA CYS A 40 -11.65 -3.36 -1.98
C CYS A 40 -12.19 -2.33 -2.96
N PHE A 41 -11.32 -1.49 -3.53
CA PHE A 41 -11.74 -0.46 -4.49
C PHE A 41 -12.12 -1.06 -5.87
N VAL A 42 -11.46 -2.15 -6.30
CA VAL A 42 -11.90 -2.95 -7.46
C VAL A 42 -13.29 -3.53 -7.21
N ALA A 43 -13.52 -4.09 -6.01
CA ALA A 43 -14.83 -4.64 -5.64
C ALA A 43 -15.91 -3.54 -5.62
N ALA A 44 -15.59 -2.34 -5.14
CA ALA A 44 -16.50 -1.20 -5.17
C ALA A 44 -16.87 -0.79 -6.60
N ALA A 45 -15.87 -0.69 -7.48
CA ALA A 45 -16.11 -0.42 -8.90
C ALA A 45 -16.95 -1.53 -9.57
N ALA A 46 -16.74 -2.80 -9.21
CA ALA A 46 -17.53 -3.93 -9.73
C ALA A 46 -18.99 -3.87 -9.30
N VAL A 47 -19.26 -3.49 -8.04
CA VAL A 47 -20.62 -3.26 -7.54
C VAL A 47 -21.26 -2.05 -8.22
N HIS A 48 -20.53 -0.94 -8.35
CA HIS A 48 -20.97 0.27 -9.05
C HIS A 48 -21.37 -0.02 -10.50
N ALA A 49 -20.54 -0.77 -11.22
CA ALA A 49 -20.78 -1.18 -12.60
C ALA A 49 -21.85 -2.28 -12.73
N ARG A 50 -22.41 -2.77 -11.60
CA ARG A 50 -23.43 -3.82 -11.54
C ARG A 50 -23.03 -5.10 -12.28
N LEU A 51 -21.75 -5.47 -12.19
CA LEU A 51 -21.26 -6.72 -12.76
C LEU A 51 -21.97 -7.93 -12.15
N SER A 52 -22.14 -8.99 -12.93
CA SER A 52 -22.66 -10.25 -12.38
C SER A 52 -21.69 -10.80 -11.31
N PRO A 53 -22.16 -11.60 -10.33
CA PRO A 53 -21.28 -12.13 -9.28
C PRO A 53 -20.05 -12.87 -9.82
N ARG A 54 -20.18 -13.56 -10.95
CA ARG A 54 -19.08 -14.27 -11.62
C ARG A 54 -18.05 -13.29 -12.19
N GLU A 55 -18.50 -12.27 -12.92
CA GLU A 55 -17.62 -11.25 -13.49
C GLU A 55 -16.93 -10.46 -12.39
N ALA A 56 -17.67 -10.05 -11.35
CA ALA A 56 -17.12 -9.37 -10.19
C ALA A 56 -16.01 -10.19 -9.52
N ALA A 57 -16.24 -11.49 -9.30
CA ALA A 57 -15.23 -12.38 -8.71
C ALA A 57 -13.96 -12.49 -9.57
N VAL A 58 -14.12 -12.65 -10.89
CA VAL A 58 -12.98 -12.70 -11.82
C VAL A 58 -12.20 -11.38 -11.80
N THR A 59 -12.88 -10.25 -11.91
CA THR A 59 -12.25 -8.92 -11.92
C THR A 59 -11.54 -8.61 -10.61
N VAL A 60 -12.11 -9.00 -9.46
CA VAL A 60 -11.47 -8.88 -8.15
C VAL A 60 -10.18 -9.71 -8.07
N VAL A 61 -10.18 -10.94 -8.61
CA VAL A 61 -8.95 -11.77 -8.68
C VAL A 61 -7.91 -11.13 -9.60
N LEU A 62 -8.31 -10.64 -10.77
CA LEU A 62 -7.40 -9.96 -11.70
C LEU A 62 -6.77 -8.70 -11.07
N GLY A 63 -7.59 -7.92 -10.35
CA GLY A 63 -7.14 -6.76 -9.58
C GLY A 63 -6.22 -7.15 -8.42
N ALA A 64 -6.50 -8.22 -7.69
CA ALA A 64 -5.64 -8.70 -6.61
C ALA A 64 -4.24 -9.11 -7.15
N VAL A 65 -4.18 -9.75 -8.32
CA VAL A 65 -2.91 -10.06 -9.01
C VAL A 65 -2.20 -8.78 -9.45
N TYR A 66 -2.93 -7.78 -9.95
CA TYR A 66 -2.36 -6.47 -10.30
C TYR A 66 -1.70 -5.82 -9.08
N PHE A 67 -2.40 -5.77 -7.95
CA PHE A 67 -1.87 -5.18 -6.73
C PHE A 67 -0.79 -6.01 -6.06
N TRP A 68 -0.76 -7.33 -6.28
CA TRP A 68 0.38 -8.17 -5.89
C TRP A 68 1.64 -7.75 -6.64
N LEU A 69 1.58 -7.59 -7.98
CA LEU A 69 2.72 -7.14 -8.79
C LEU A 69 3.12 -5.70 -8.45
N PHE A 70 2.14 -4.82 -8.22
CA PHE A 70 2.32 -3.42 -7.81
C PHE A 70 3.20 -3.32 -6.55
N ILE A 71 2.83 -4.03 -5.47
CA ILE A 71 3.61 -3.99 -4.24
C ILE A 71 4.90 -4.82 -4.33
N TYR A 72 4.91 -5.87 -5.15
CA TYR A 72 6.09 -6.70 -5.31
C TYR A 72 7.24 -5.93 -5.98
N GLU A 73 6.96 -5.13 -7.01
CA GLU A 73 7.94 -4.22 -7.61
C GLU A 73 8.51 -3.26 -6.56
N HIS A 74 7.63 -2.58 -5.82
CA HIS A 74 8.03 -1.60 -4.81
C HIS A 74 8.89 -2.22 -3.71
N THR A 75 8.45 -3.35 -3.14
CA THR A 75 9.16 -4.00 -2.03
C THR A 75 10.51 -4.57 -2.47
N LEU A 76 10.63 -5.09 -3.69
CA LEU A 76 11.93 -5.50 -4.24
C LEU A 76 12.87 -4.31 -4.37
N ALA A 77 12.43 -3.21 -4.97
CA ALA A 77 13.24 -2.00 -5.13
C ALA A 77 13.65 -1.41 -3.77
N ASN A 78 12.69 -1.28 -2.85
CA ASN A 78 12.89 -0.75 -1.52
C ASN A 78 13.91 -1.58 -0.72
N GLN A 79 13.75 -2.91 -0.69
CA GLN A 79 14.67 -3.77 0.04
C GLN A 79 16.07 -3.80 -0.60
N LEU A 80 16.18 -3.74 -1.93
CA LEU A 80 17.48 -3.72 -2.60
C LEU A 80 18.30 -2.46 -2.29
N VAL A 81 17.65 -1.30 -2.20
CA VAL A 81 18.31 -0.04 -1.85
C VAL A 81 18.48 0.12 -0.34
N GLY A 82 17.56 -0.44 0.45
CA GLY A 82 17.45 -0.24 1.89
C GLY A 82 18.00 -1.37 2.77
N VAL A 83 18.83 -2.29 2.25
CA VAL A 83 19.30 -3.47 3.03
C VAL A 83 19.91 -3.06 4.37
N GLU A 84 20.77 -2.04 4.39
CA GLU A 84 21.44 -1.59 5.62
C GLU A 84 20.44 -1.02 6.64
N GLU A 85 19.51 -0.17 6.19
CA GLU A 85 18.42 0.36 7.01
C GLU A 85 17.53 -0.77 7.56
N ASP A 86 17.22 -1.76 6.72
CA ASP A 86 16.35 -2.88 7.07
C ASP A 86 16.97 -3.79 8.12
N ARG A 87 18.31 -3.90 8.22
CA ARG A 87 18.95 -4.62 9.33
C ARG A 87 18.59 -4.06 10.69
N HIS A 88 18.34 -2.76 10.76
CA HIS A 88 17.95 -2.08 11.99
C HIS A 88 16.43 -2.10 12.19
N ASN A 89 15.67 -1.67 11.18
CA ASN A 89 14.24 -1.42 11.34
C ASN A 89 13.39 -2.70 11.10
N LYS A 90 13.83 -3.56 10.18
CA LYS A 90 13.01 -4.65 9.60
C LYS A 90 13.84 -5.94 9.41
N PRO A 91 14.47 -6.48 10.47
CA PRO A 91 15.46 -7.56 10.37
C PRO A 91 14.89 -8.90 9.85
N PHE A 92 13.57 -9.02 9.82
CA PHE A 92 12.84 -10.17 9.29
C PHE A 92 12.71 -10.18 7.75
N ARG A 93 13.15 -9.12 7.05
CA ARG A 93 12.99 -9.01 5.59
C ARG A 93 13.85 -10.03 4.84
N PRO A 94 13.38 -10.56 3.69
CA PRO A 94 14.07 -11.64 2.95
C PRO A 94 15.53 -11.38 2.59
N LEU A 95 15.91 -10.13 2.28
CA LEU A 95 17.29 -9.79 1.96
C LEU A 95 18.20 -9.69 3.20
N VAL A 96 17.63 -9.45 4.37
CA VAL A 96 18.36 -9.42 5.64
C VAL A 96 18.55 -10.83 6.18
N THR A 97 17.50 -11.65 6.14
CA THR A 97 17.52 -13.03 6.64
C THR A 97 18.25 -14.02 5.73
N GLY A 98 18.57 -13.62 4.50
CA GLY A 98 19.22 -14.49 3.51
C GLY A 98 18.27 -15.42 2.75
N GLU A 99 16.96 -15.32 2.96
CA GLU A 99 15.93 -16.07 2.22
C GLU A 99 15.95 -15.76 0.71
N SER A 100 16.42 -14.57 0.33
CA SER A 100 16.74 -14.23 -1.05
C SER A 100 18.12 -13.59 -1.14
N THR A 101 18.90 -13.99 -2.14
CA THR A 101 20.15 -13.31 -2.48
C THR A 101 19.87 -11.98 -3.18
N ILE A 102 20.82 -11.04 -3.09
CA ILE A 102 20.76 -9.74 -3.79
C ILE A 102 20.62 -9.96 -5.31
N ARG A 103 21.40 -10.89 -5.88
CA ARG A 103 21.33 -11.23 -7.31
C ARG A 103 19.93 -11.75 -7.69
N GLY A 104 19.35 -12.63 -6.87
CA GLY A 104 18.00 -13.16 -7.09
C GLY A 104 16.92 -12.08 -7.02
N ALA A 105 17.01 -11.16 -6.06
CA ALA A 105 16.08 -10.04 -5.96
C ALA A 105 16.22 -9.06 -7.13
N ARG A 106 17.44 -8.78 -7.63
CA ARG A 106 17.62 -7.96 -8.84
C ARG A 106 16.97 -8.59 -10.07
N LEU A 107 17.14 -9.90 -10.25
CA LEU A 107 16.50 -10.61 -11.37
C LEU A 107 14.97 -10.53 -11.29
N ARG A 108 14.41 -10.73 -10.09
CA ARG A 108 12.97 -10.57 -9.83
C ARG A 108 12.49 -9.15 -10.08
N LEU A 109 13.28 -8.14 -9.70
CA LEU A 109 12.96 -6.74 -9.95
C LEU A 109 12.89 -6.44 -11.45
N VAL A 110 13.87 -6.91 -12.23
CA VAL A 110 13.84 -6.77 -13.70
C VAL A 110 12.61 -7.47 -14.28
N ALA A 111 12.34 -8.71 -13.85
CA ALA A 111 11.19 -9.48 -14.33
C ALA A 111 9.86 -8.78 -14.02
N VAL A 112 9.64 -8.31 -12.78
CA VAL A 112 8.40 -7.62 -12.42
C VAL A 112 8.29 -6.24 -13.08
N ARG A 113 9.40 -5.52 -13.30
CA ARG A 113 9.39 -4.25 -14.04
C ARG A 113 8.97 -4.40 -15.50
N ILE A 114 9.07 -5.60 -16.07
CA ILE A 114 8.53 -5.92 -17.40
C ILE A 114 7.11 -6.48 -17.29
N ALA A 115 6.89 -7.47 -16.42
CA ALA A 115 5.61 -8.17 -16.32
C ALA A 115 4.46 -7.29 -15.82
N PHE A 116 4.72 -6.40 -14.86
CA PHE A 116 3.71 -5.52 -14.27
C PHE A 116 3.05 -4.57 -15.29
N PRO A 117 3.79 -3.78 -16.10
CA PRO A 117 3.18 -2.89 -17.10
C PRO A 117 2.54 -3.68 -18.24
N VAL A 118 3.11 -4.83 -18.63
CA VAL A 118 2.45 -5.73 -19.61
C VAL A 118 1.09 -6.20 -19.09
N TYR A 119 1.02 -6.63 -17.83
CA TYR A 119 -0.24 -7.02 -17.20
C TYR A 119 -1.20 -5.82 -17.07
N GLY A 120 -0.70 -4.64 -16.71
CA GLY A 120 -1.46 -3.40 -16.71
C GLY A 120 -2.02 -3.04 -18.09
N TYR A 121 -1.27 -3.28 -19.16
CA TYR A 121 -1.76 -3.12 -20.54
C TYR A 121 -2.88 -4.10 -20.87
N CYS A 122 -2.75 -5.38 -20.50
CA CYS A 122 -3.80 -6.38 -20.68
C CYS A 122 -5.10 -6.02 -19.94
N LEU A 123 -4.99 -5.30 -18.82
CA LEU A 123 -6.13 -4.82 -18.03
C LEU A 123 -6.61 -3.41 -18.43
N GLY A 124 -6.02 -2.78 -19.46
CA GLY A 124 -6.39 -1.42 -19.90
C GLY A 124 -5.91 -0.27 -19.01
N VAL A 125 -5.06 -0.54 -18.02
CA VAL A 125 -4.59 0.43 -17.00
C VAL A 125 -3.09 0.72 -17.09
N LEU A 126 -2.48 0.56 -18.26
CA LEU A 126 -1.04 0.76 -18.50
C LEU A 126 -0.53 2.11 -17.96
N LYS A 127 -1.27 3.19 -18.16
CA LYS A 127 -0.86 4.54 -17.73
C LYS A 127 -0.61 4.61 -16.21
N TRP A 128 -1.42 3.92 -15.41
CA TRP A 128 -1.27 3.87 -13.95
C TRP A 128 -0.13 2.95 -13.52
N ALA A 129 0.08 1.84 -14.24
CA ALA A 129 1.22 0.96 -14.02
C ALA A 129 2.55 1.69 -14.28
N LEU A 130 2.65 2.43 -15.39
CA LEU A 130 3.82 3.25 -15.71
C LEU A 130 4.01 4.39 -14.70
N MET A 131 2.93 5.06 -14.28
CA MET A 131 3.01 6.09 -13.24
C MET A 131 3.56 5.52 -11.93
N TRP A 132 3.11 4.34 -11.51
CA TRP A 132 3.65 3.66 -10.33
C TRP A 132 5.13 3.32 -10.48
N GLN A 133 5.54 2.80 -11.64
CA GLN A 133 6.95 2.51 -11.90
C GLN A 133 7.81 3.77 -11.83
N ILE A 134 7.38 4.87 -12.46
CA ILE A 134 8.09 6.15 -12.40
C ILE A 134 8.22 6.62 -10.95
N LEU A 135 7.13 6.56 -10.17
CA LEU A 135 7.16 6.89 -8.75
C LEU A 135 8.13 6.00 -7.96
N SER A 136 8.16 4.71 -8.25
CA SER A 136 9.08 3.76 -7.63
C SER A 136 10.55 4.09 -7.95
N LEU A 137 10.85 4.46 -9.20
CA LEU A 137 12.19 4.95 -9.57
C LEU A 137 12.52 6.24 -8.82
N LEU A 138 11.61 7.21 -8.77
CA LEU A 138 11.82 8.47 -8.05
C LEU A 138 12.13 8.25 -6.57
N GLN A 139 11.35 7.37 -5.93
CA GLN A 139 11.47 6.99 -4.52
C GLN A 139 12.83 6.37 -4.21
N HIS A 140 13.26 5.39 -4.99
CA HIS A 140 14.41 4.55 -4.64
C HIS A 140 15.72 5.00 -5.31
N GLU A 141 15.65 5.46 -6.56
CA GLU A 141 16.83 5.73 -7.40
C GLU A 141 17.15 7.22 -7.47
N TYR A 142 16.14 8.10 -7.48
CA TYR A 142 16.33 9.56 -7.50
C TYR A 142 16.22 10.22 -6.12
N GLY A 143 16.21 9.42 -5.05
CA GLY A 143 16.38 9.90 -3.69
C GLY A 143 15.17 10.59 -3.07
N TRP A 144 13.98 10.53 -3.66
CA TRP A 144 12.76 11.05 -3.02
C TRP A 144 12.52 10.38 -1.67
N GLY A 145 12.86 9.09 -1.54
CA GLY A 145 12.78 8.35 -0.28
C GLY A 145 13.72 8.83 0.82
N ARG A 146 14.69 9.70 0.51
CA ARG A 146 15.65 10.25 1.48
C ARG A 146 15.17 11.54 2.13
N HIS A 147 14.19 12.21 1.54
CA HIS A 147 13.66 13.49 2.01
C HIS A 147 12.16 13.38 2.32
N TRP A 148 11.72 14.02 3.40
CA TRP A 148 10.33 13.93 3.86
C TRP A 148 9.30 14.37 2.80
N VAL A 149 9.60 15.42 2.02
CA VAL A 149 8.73 15.87 0.92
C VAL A 149 8.53 14.77 -0.12
N GLY A 150 9.63 14.16 -0.58
CA GLY A 150 9.58 13.12 -1.60
C GLY A 150 8.82 11.89 -1.11
N ARG A 151 9.05 11.45 0.14
CA ARG A 151 8.32 10.32 0.75
C ARG A 151 6.82 10.58 0.86
N ASN A 152 6.42 11.77 1.29
CA ASN A 152 5.00 12.13 1.45
C ASN A 152 4.30 12.25 0.10
N LEU A 153 4.92 12.92 -0.87
CA LEU A 153 4.40 13.02 -2.24
C LEU A 153 4.33 11.66 -2.92
N TYR A 154 5.34 10.82 -2.75
CA TYR A 154 5.35 9.45 -3.25
C TYR A 154 4.15 8.65 -2.75
N ALA A 155 3.87 8.72 -1.43
CA ALA A 155 2.74 8.01 -0.85
C ALA A 155 1.39 8.54 -1.38
N GLY A 156 1.23 9.86 -1.44
CA GLY A 156 0.03 10.50 -1.99
C GLY A 156 -0.23 10.16 -3.45
N ILE A 157 0.74 10.44 -4.34
CA ILE A 157 0.58 10.16 -5.77
C ILE A 157 0.49 8.63 -6.01
N GLY A 158 1.09 7.82 -5.14
CA GLY A 158 0.91 6.37 -5.09
C GLY A 158 -0.54 5.95 -4.88
N VAL A 159 -1.31 6.67 -4.04
CA VAL A 159 -2.76 6.45 -3.88
C VAL A 159 -3.50 6.70 -5.20
N ILE A 160 -3.14 7.74 -5.96
CA ILE A 160 -3.71 7.97 -7.30
C ILE A 160 -3.40 6.77 -8.21
N ALA A 161 -2.14 6.32 -8.28
CA ALA A 161 -1.75 5.19 -9.12
C ALA A 161 -2.48 3.91 -8.75
N GLN A 162 -2.70 3.68 -7.47
CA GLN A 162 -3.37 2.50 -6.95
C GLN A 162 -4.87 2.54 -7.22
N LEU A 163 -5.55 3.61 -6.80
CA LEU A 163 -7.01 3.67 -6.78
C LEU A 163 -7.59 3.99 -8.15
N ALA A 164 -6.91 4.81 -8.95
CA ALA A 164 -7.33 5.04 -10.33
C ALA A 164 -7.23 3.77 -11.17
N ALA A 165 -6.17 2.97 -10.98
CA ALA A 165 -6.06 1.65 -11.61
C ALA A 165 -7.14 0.69 -11.11
N ALA A 166 -7.38 0.62 -9.79
CA ALA A 166 -8.40 -0.26 -9.22
C ALA A 166 -9.78 -0.02 -9.84
N TRP A 167 -10.14 1.25 -10.05
CA TRP A 167 -11.42 1.61 -10.66
C TRP A 167 -11.45 1.34 -12.17
N GLU A 168 -10.42 1.79 -12.91
CA GLU A 168 -10.36 1.63 -14.38
C GLU A 168 -10.17 0.19 -14.85
N ILE A 169 -9.73 -0.74 -14.00
CA ILE A 169 -9.78 -2.19 -14.29
C ILE A 169 -11.22 -2.65 -14.55
N VAL A 170 -12.21 -1.95 -13.98
CA VAL A 170 -13.62 -2.32 -14.07
C VAL A 170 -14.41 -1.41 -15.01
N THR A 171 -14.31 -0.10 -14.81
CA THR A 171 -15.11 0.90 -15.53
C THR A 171 -14.43 2.26 -15.53
N VAL A 172 -14.91 3.19 -16.36
CA VAL A 172 -14.38 4.56 -16.43
C VAL A 172 -14.47 5.28 -15.08
N LEU A 173 -13.46 6.12 -14.79
CA LEU A 173 -13.43 6.90 -13.55
C LEU A 173 -14.60 7.88 -13.48
N THR A 174 -15.40 7.74 -12.42
CA THR A 174 -16.53 8.62 -12.15
C THR A 174 -16.09 9.81 -11.27
N PRO A 175 -16.88 10.91 -11.23
CA PRO A 175 -16.62 12.01 -10.31
C PRO A 175 -16.54 11.57 -8.85
N ASP A 176 -17.38 10.61 -8.43
CA ASP A 176 -17.37 10.09 -7.06
C ASP A 176 -16.12 9.25 -6.78
N ALA A 177 -15.67 8.43 -7.74
CA ALA A 177 -14.40 7.73 -7.61
C ALA A 177 -13.23 8.72 -7.48
N TRP A 178 -13.22 9.79 -8.28
CA TRP A 178 -12.21 10.86 -8.16
C TRP A 178 -12.25 11.56 -6.81
N ARG A 179 -13.44 11.81 -6.26
CA ARG A 179 -13.60 12.39 -4.92
C ARG A 179 -12.93 11.51 -3.87
N TRP A 180 -13.14 10.21 -3.93
CA TRP A 180 -12.46 9.23 -3.07
C TRP A 180 -10.93 9.25 -3.24
N ILE A 181 -10.47 9.21 -4.49
CA ILE A 181 -9.04 9.24 -4.81
C ILE A 181 -8.38 10.49 -4.26
N TRP A 182 -8.97 11.67 -4.47
CA TRP A 182 -8.39 12.94 -4.03
C TRP A 182 -8.39 13.09 -2.51
N THR A 183 -9.50 12.76 -1.85
CA THR A 183 -9.57 12.82 -0.38
C THR A 183 -8.50 11.93 0.24
N LEU A 184 -8.38 10.67 -0.21
CA LEU A 184 -7.38 9.74 0.33
C LEU A 184 -5.95 10.11 -0.06
N THR A 185 -5.73 10.65 -1.26
CA THR A 185 -4.43 11.18 -1.68
C THR A 185 -3.95 12.29 -0.74
N ILE A 186 -4.82 13.26 -0.43
CA ILE A 186 -4.51 14.36 0.48
C ILE A 186 -4.25 13.81 1.89
N THR A 187 -5.14 12.96 2.40
CA THR A 187 -5.00 12.36 3.73
C THR A 187 -3.68 11.59 3.86
N VAL A 188 -3.36 10.71 2.91
CA VAL A 188 -2.12 9.92 2.94
C VAL A 188 -0.90 10.83 2.81
N THR A 189 -0.90 11.82 1.91
CA THR A 189 0.23 12.75 1.74
C THR A 189 0.62 13.41 3.05
N PHE A 190 -0.37 13.89 3.83
CA PHE A 190 -0.09 14.54 5.10
C PHE A 190 0.24 13.54 6.21
N LEU A 191 -0.45 12.41 6.28
CA LEU A 191 -0.34 11.49 7.42
C LEU A 191 0.74 10.41 7.24
N MET A 192 1.35 10.28 6.05
CA MET A 192 2.34 9.23 5.78
C MET A 192 3.55 9.27 6.73
N SER A 193 3.91 10.46 7.22
CA SER A 193 5.02 10.65 8.15
C SER A 193 4.88 9.89 9.48
N VAL A 194 3.70 9.32 9.79
CA VAL A 194 3.52 8.37 10.90
C VAL A 194 4.43 7.14 10.79
N GLN A 195 4.76 6.70 9.57
CA GLN A 195 5.70 5.60 9.36
C GLN A 195 7.13 5.96 9.78
N ASP A 196 7.48 7.24 9.71
CA ASP A 196 8.84 7.69 9.95
C ASP A 196 9.17 7.63 11.45
N LEU A 197 8.15 7.67 12.33
CA LEU A 197 8.32 7.57 13.78
C LEU A 197 8.93 6.22 14.20
N ARG A 198 8.45 5.11 13.62
CA ARG A 198 9.00 3.77 13.91
C ARG A 198 10.38 3.54 13.27
N ASP A 199 10.67 4.23 12.18
CA ASP A 199 11.84 4.01 11.34
C ASP A 199 13.00 4.98 11.68
N MET A 200 12.81 5.86 12.70
CA MET A 200 13.76 6.92 13.11
C MET A 200 15.20 6.43 13.33
N HIS A 201 15.39 5.25 13.93
CA HIS A 201 16.74 4.75 14.20
C HIS A 201 17.47 4.41 12.90
N GLY A 202 16.90 3.56 12.04
CA GLY A 202 17.48 3.24 10.74
C GLY A 202 17.62 4.48 9.84
N ASP A 203 16.62 5.38 9.83
CA ASP A 203 16.68 6.62 9.07
C ASP A 203 17.89 7.51 9.47
N ARG A 204 18.23 7.57 10.78
CA ARG A 204 19.44 8.27 11.24
C ARG A 204 20.72 7.60 10.76
N VAL A 205 20.80 6.26 10.84
CA VAL A 205 21.98 5.49 10.43
C VAL A 205 22.30 5.76 8.95
N VAL A 206 21.29 5.78 8.09
CA VAL A 206 21.45 6.04 6.64
C VAL A 206 21.35 7.52 6.25
N ARG A 207 21.33 8.43 7.24
CA ARG A 207 21.30 9.90 7.09
C ARG A 207 20.16 10.42 6.21
N ARG A 208 18.93 9.98 6.50
CA ARG A 208 17.71 10.52 5.89
C ARG A 208 17.21 11.77 6.59
N SER A 209 16.50 12.59 5.83
CA SER A 209 15.83 13.82 6.29
C SER A 209 14.33 13.59 6.39
N THR A 210 13.90 12.69 7.28
CA THR A 210 12.46 12.43 7.56
C THR A 210 11.87 13.47 8.50
N MET A 211 10.55 13.64 8.48
CA MET A 211 9.86 14.65 9.32
C MET A 211 10.30 14.65 10.80
N PRO A 212 10.32 13.50 11.51
CA PRO A 212 10.73 13.50 12.91
C PRO A 212 12.22 13.80 13.13
N LEU A 213 13.07 13.65 12.11
CA LEU A 213 14.49 14.00 12.18
C LEU A 213 14.75 15.47 11.82
N VAL A 214 13.93 16.05 10.94
CA VAL A 214 14.06 17.45 10.49
C VAL A 214 13.36 18.42 11.44
N PHE A 215 12.11 18.15 11.80
CA PHE A 215 11.28 19.03 12.63
C PHE A 215 11.26 18.62 14.10
N GLY A 216 11.88 17.49 14.43
CA GLY A 216 11.83 16.88 15.75
C GLY A 216 10.60 15.98 15.93
N GLU A 217 10.73 15.06 16.89
CA GLU A 217 9.71 14.05 17.17
C GLU A 217 8.41 14.67 17.69
N LEU A 218 8.49 15.60 18.66
CA LEU A 218 7.30 16.19 19.27
C LEU A 218 6.47 17.03 18.29
N PRO A 219 7.04 17.95 17.49
CA PRO A 219 6.26 18.67 16.48
C PRO A 219 5.63 17.75 15.45
N THR A 220 6.35 16.71 15.02
CA THR A 220 5.83 15.70 14.07
C THR A 220 4.64 14.95 14.67
N ARG A 221 4.73 14.51 15.92
CA ARG A 221 3.62 13.85 16.63
C ARG A 221 2.43 14.78 16.82
N GLY A 222 2.66 16.05 17.14
CA GLY A 222 1.60 17.05 17.27
C GLY A 222 0.85 17.26 15.95
N PHE A 223 1.59 17.40 14.85
CA PHE A 223 1.04 17.50 13.50
C PHE A 223 0.20 16.25 13.13
N LEU A 224 0.73 15.05 13.36
CA LEU A 224 0.02 13.80 13.12
C LEU A 224 -1.22 13.64 14.00
N CYS A 225 -1.12 13.99 15.29
CA CYS A 225 -2.24 13.96 16.23
C CYS A 225 -3.38 14.87 15.76
N ALA A 226 -3.06 16.11 15.37
CA ALA A 226 -4.05 17.04 14.82
C ALA A 226 -4.67 16.49 13.53
N GLY A 227 -3.85 15.95 12.63
CA GLY A 227 -4.30 15.35 11.39
C GLY A 227 -5.24 14.16 11.59
N PHE A 228 -4.93 13.25 12.53
CA PHE A 228 -5.82 12.14 12.87
C PHE A 228 -7.07 12.57 13.64
N ALA A 229 -7.02 13.65 14.41
CA ALA A 229 -8.19 14.17 15.14
C ALA A 229 -9.19 14.89 14.20
N VAL A 230 -8.68 15.65 13.24
CA VAL A 230 -9.52 16.44 12.30
C VAL A 230 -9.89 15.65 11.06
N GLY A 231 -9.03 14.74 10.61
CA GLY A 231 -9.22 13.89 9.42
C GLY A 231 -10.61 13.27 9.29
N PRO A 232 -11.20 12.68 10.36
CA PRO A 232 -12.55 12.11 10.31
C PRO A 232 -13.64 13.06 9.82
N VAL A 233 -13.54 14.37 10.12
CA VAL A 233 -14.52 15.36 9.64
C VAL A 233 -14.50 15.43 8.11
N PHE A 234 -13.30 15.39 7.52
CA PHE A 234 -13.14 15.35 6.06
C PHE A 234 -13.61 14.02 5.47
N ILE A 235 -13.29 12.89 6.10
CA ILE A 235 -13.75 11.58 5.64
C ILE A 235 -15.27 11.48 5.67
N HIS A 236 -15.91 11.93 6.76
CA HIS A 236 -17.36 12.00 6.85
C HIS A 236 -17.94 12.88 5.72
N SER A 237 -17.50 14.14 5.67
CA SER A 237 -18.08 15.15 4.77
C SER A 237 -17.86 14.84 3.30
N PHE A 238 -16.69 14.30 2.96
CA PHE A 238 -16.31 14.01 1.59
C PHE A 238 -16.64 12.59 1.13
N LEU A 239 -16.65 11.58 2.00
CA LEU A 239 -16.80 10.19 1.55
C LEU A 239 -18.11 9.54 2.02
N MET A 240 -18.53 9.79 3.26
CA MET A 240 -19.65 9.06 3.86
C MET A 240 -20.99 9.79 3.72
N ALA A 241 -21.05 11.06 4.10
CA ALA A 241 -22.27 11.87 4.05
C ALA A 241 -22.96 11.91 2.66
N PRO A 242 -22.23 11.96 1.52
CA PRO A 242 -22.85 11.97 0.19
C PRO A 242 -23.64 10.71 -0.14
N ALA A 243 -23.28 9.57 0.47
CA ALA A 243 -23.97 8.30 0.25
C ALA A 243 -25.29 8.19 1.05
N GLY A 244 -25.65 9.21 1.82
CA GLY A 244 -26.91 9.31 2.56
C GLY A 244 -26.85 8.79 3.99
N ALA A 245 -28.00 8.82 4.68
CA ALA A 245 -28.12 8.54 6.11
C ALA A 245 -28.59 7.11 6.39
N HIS A 246 -27.79 6.11 5.99
CA HIS A 246 -28.06 4.71 6.31
C HIS A 246 -27.32 4.25 7.58
N TRP A 247 -27.94 3.40 8.40
CA TRP A 247 -27.34 2.98 9.68
C TRP A 247 -25.98 2.28 9.51
N TRP A 248 -25.80 1.53 8.41
CA TRP A 248 -24.51 0.88 8.11
C TRP A 248 -23.42 1.88 7.72
N LEU A 249 -23.79 2.98 7.04
CA LEU A 249 -22.87 4.08 6.75
C LEU A 249 -22.45 4.78 8.05
N VAL A 250 -23.41 5.09 8.91
CA VAL A 250 -23.15 5.68 10.22
C VAL A 250 -22.24 4.78 11.05
N ALA A 251 -22.50 3.47 11.10
CA ALA A 251 -21.65 2.52 11.82
C ALA A 251 -20.20 2.49 11.29
N SER A 252 -20.03 2.55 9.98
CA SER A 252 -18.71 2.56 9.33
C SER A 252 -17.96 3.85 9.59
N ASP A 253 -18.66 4.96 9.52
CA ASP A 253 -18.13 6.30 9.76
C ASP A 253 -17.73 6.47 11.24
N VAL A 254 -18.56 6.00 12.18
CA VAL A 254 -18.22 5.95 13.61
C VAL A 254 -17.00 5.06 13.87
N LEU A 255 -16.90 3.92 13.20
CA LEU A 255 -15.73 3.03 13.30
C LEU A 255 -14.46 3.74 12.79
N LEU A 256 -14.48 4.34 11.61
CA LEU A 256 -13.34 5.05 11.04
C LEU A 256 -12.94 6.26 11.89
N CYS A 257 -13.91 7.02 12.37
CA CYS A 257 -13.71 8.13 13.29
C CYS A 257 -13.05 7.65 14.60
N GLY A 258 -13.61 6.60 15.22
CA GLY A 258 -13.04 6.01 16.43
C GLY A 258 -11.60 5.52 16.24
N LEU A 259 -11.31 4.84 15.13
CA LEU A 259 -9.95 4.42 14.79
C LEU A 259 -8.99 5.61 14.62
N SER A 260 -9.42 6.68 13.95
CA SER A 260 -8.61 7.90 13.81
C SER A 260 -8.37 8.60 15.15
N LEU A 261 -9.37 8.68 16.03
CA LEU A 261 -9.19 9.26 17.37
C LEU A 261 -8.26 8.39 18.24
N VAL A 262 -8.36 7.08 18.14
CA VAL A 262 -7.40 6.15 18.76
C VAL A 262 -5.99 6.40 18.21
N LEU A 263 -5.83 6.56 16.89
CA LEU A 263 -4.53 6.89 16.29
C LEU A 263 -3.97 8.22 16.81
N ALA A 264 -4.80 9.27 16.90
CA ALA A 264 -4.41 10.56 17.45
C ALA A 264 -3.89 10.42 18.89
N ALA A 265 -4.67 9.77 19.76
CA ALA A 265 -4.29 9.53 21.15
C ALA A 265 -3.00 8.69 21.25
N ARG A 266 -2.89 7.62 20.45
CA ARG A 266 -1.70 6.75 20.45
C ARG A 266 -0.44 7.48 20.02
N VAL A 267 -0.48 8.23 18.93
CA VAL A 267 0.69 8.97 18.42
C VAL A 267 1.18 9.99 19.44
N TRP A 268 0.28 10.60 20.20
CA TRP A 268 0.62 11.60 21.22
C TRP A 268 1.12 10.98 22.54
N LEU A 269 0.36 10.00 23.06
CA LEU A 269 0.54 9.46 24.42
C LEU A 269 1.53 8.29 24.47
N LEU A 270 1.57 7.45 23.44
CA LEU A 270 2.37 6.22 23.43
C LEU A 270 3.59 6.40 22.51
N ARG A 271 4.76 6.53 23.12
CA ARG A 271 6.01 6.80 22.40
C ARG A 271 6.90 5.56 22.39
N GLY A 272 7.68 5.44 21.32
CA GLY A 272 8.69 4.42 21.16
C GLY A 272 8.41 3.48 19.99
N PRO A 273 9.45 2.82 19.46
CA PRO A 273 9.39 2.12 18.17
C PRO A 273 8.28 1.06 18.09
N GLU A 274 8.04 0.32 19.17
CA GLU A 274 6.98 -0.70 19.20
C GLU A 274 5.57 -0.10 19.13
N HIS A 275 5.34 1.00 19.86
CA HIS A 275 4.06 1.70 19.85
C HIS A 275 3.80 2.37 18.50
N ASP A 276 4.83 2.98 17.92
CA ASP A 276 4.79 3.61 16.60
C ASP A 276 4.57 2.57 15.49
N GLN A 277 5.21 1.40 15.59
CA GLN A 277 4.95 0.27 14.70
C GLN A 277 3.48 -0.16 14.73
N ARG A 278 2.89 -0.29 15.93
CA ARG A 278 1.46 -0.63 16.08
C ARG A 278 0.56 0.48 15.55
N SER A 279 0.90 1.75 15.79
CA SER A 279 0.14 2.89 15.25
C SER A 279 0.19 2.90 13.73
N TYR A 280 1.35 2.66 13.11
CA TYR A 280 1.44 2.50 11.67
C TYR A 280 0.54 1.38 11.15
N ARG A 281 0.55 0.18 11.78
CA ARG A 281 -0.36 -0.93 11.39
C ARG A 281 -1.83 -0.52 11.41
N LEU A 282 -2.23 0.23 12.43
CA LEU A 282 -3.60 0.73 12.54
C LEU A 282 -3.95 1.71 11.41
N VAL A 283 -2.99 2.53 10.95
CA VAL A 283 -3.19 3.40 9.77
C VAL A 283 -3.41 2.57 8.50
N GLU A 284 -2.63 1.51 8.28
CA GLU A 284 -2.82 0.63 7.11
C GLU A 284 -4.21 -0.04 7.13
N GLN A 285 -4.63 -0.52 8.31
CA GLN A 285 -5.94 -1.13 8.50
C GLN A 285 -7.06 -0.11 8.31
N TRP A 286 -6.91 1.10 8.86
CA TRP A 286 -7.84 2.20 8.68
C TRP A 286 -8.02 2.53 7.19
N TYR A 287 -6.94 2.63 6.43
CA TYR A 287 -6.98 2.87 4.99
C TYR A 287 -7.74 1.76 4.24
N THR A 288 -7.50 0.50 4.61
CA THR A 288 -8.24 -0.65 4.06
C THR A 288 -9.72 -0.59 4.42
N PHE A 289 -10.08 -0.28 5.66
CA PHE A 289 -11.48 -0.19 6.09
C PHE A 289 -12.22 0.98 5.42
N ALA A 290 -11.54 2.11 5.22
CA ALA A 290 -12.09 3.22 4.44
C ALA A 290 -12.44 2.75 3.03
N LEU A 291 -11.52 2.06 2.35
CA LEU A 291 -11.77 1.55 1.00
C LEU A 291 -12.75 0.37 0.96
N ALA A 292 -12.86 -0.44 2.00
CA ALA A 292 -13.92 -1.43 2.12
C ALA A 292 -15.30 -0.76 2.19
N ALA A 293 -15.40 0.41 2.85
CA ALA A 293 -16.64 1.17 2.90
C ALA A 293 -17.10 1.67 1.53
N SER A 294 -16.16 1.87 0.60
CA SER A 294 -16.47 2.27 -0.77
C SER A 294 -17.42 1.30 -1.50
N ILE A 295 -17.43 0.01 -1.11
CA ILE A 295 -18.25 -1.05 -1.72
C ILE A 295 -19.76 -0.80 -1.56
N TYR A 296 -20.15 -0.07 -0.52
CA TYR A 296 -21.56 0.28 -0.28
C TYR A 296 -21.86 1.77 -0.36
N THR A 297 -20.85 2.65 -0.32
CA THR A 297 -21.05 4.09 -0.53
C THR A 297 -21.04 4.48 -2.00
N LEU A 298 -20.34 3.74 -2.87
CA LEU A 298 -20.21 4.03 -4.31
C LEU A 298 -21.09 3.13 -5.18
N ARG A 299 -22.15 2.54 -4.63
CA ARG A 299 -23.06 1.64 -5.39
C ARG A 299 -23.88 2.36 -6.45
#